data_AF-A0A9E5NKI3-F1
#
_entry.id   AF-A0A9E5NKI3-F1
#
_cell.length_a   1.000
_cell.length_b   1.000
_cell.length_c   1.000
_cell.angle_alpha   90.00
_cell.angle_beta   90.00
_cell.angle_gamma   90.00
#
_symmetry.space_group_name_H-M   'P 1'
#
loop_
_entity.id
_entity.type
_entity.pdbx_description
1 polymer ?
#
loop_
_entity_poly.entity_id
_entity_poly.type
_entity_poly.pdbx_seq_one_letter_code
_entity_poly.pdbx_strand_id
1 'polypeptide(L)'
;MSNNAMRRMMARQLGRRQSLGLRRKTWWLAGGLVTLAVMLLVSACGTSLAETDAGVTRGTASPTRAIQQQPIELPSWVVNGSEKVQAAYIAATLHAAELAYIPCYCSCGQFGHDSVIDCFISGADATGAPIYDNHAYY
;
A
#
# COMPACT_ATOMS: atom_id res chain seq x y z
N MET A 1 -49.77 52.11 18.88
CA MET A 1 -49.42 50.87 18.14
C MET A 1 -50.43 49.79 18.52
N SER A 2 -51.12 49.14 17.57
CA SER A 2 -52.21 48.18 17.87
C SER A 2 -51.68 46.81 18.31
N ASN A 3 -52.29 46.22 19.34
CA ASN A 3 -51.96 44.89 19.90
C ASN A 3 -51.89 43.79 18.84
N ASN A 4 -52.63 43.92 17.74
CA ASN A 4 -52.64 42.97 16.64
C ASN A 4 -51.35 42.98 15.81
N ALA A 5 -50.69 44.13 15.68
CA ALA A 5 -49.42 44.23 14.94
C ALA A 5 -48.28 43.53 15.72
N MET A 6 -48.27 43.67 17.04
CA MET A 6 -47.25 43.06 17.90
C MET A 6 -47.37 41.53 17.93
N ARG A 7 -48.60 40.99 18.03
CA ARG A 7 -48.86 39.53 17.96
C ARG A 7 -48.44 38.92 16.63
N ARG A 8 -48.67 39.61 15.51
CA ARG A 8 -48.25 39.16 14.17
C ARG A 8 -46.73 39.14 14.00
N MET A 9 -46.02 40.11 14.56
CA MET A 9 -44.55 40.14 14.52
C MET A 9 -43.93 39.02 15.36
N MET A 10 -44.43 38.79 16.58
CA MET A 10 -43.94 37.71 17.44
C MET A 10 -44.15 36.32 16.82
N ALA A 11 -45.32 36.06 16.22
CA ALA A 11 -45.58 34.79 15.52
C ALA A 11 -44.62 34.55 14.34
N ARG A 12 -44.29 35.61 13.58
CA ARG A 12 -43.32 35.54 12.46
C ARG A 12 -41.89 35.27 12.95
N GLN A 13 -41.49 35.84 14.09
CA GLN A 13 -40.16 35.61 14.67
C GLN A 13 -39.99 34.18 15.21
N LEU A 14 -41.03 33.63 15.85
CA LEU A 14 -41.02 32.25 16.34
C LEU A 14 -40.92 31.24 15.18
N GLY A 15 -41.72 31.41 14.12
CA GLY A 15 -41.65 30.54 12.94
C GLY A 15 -40.30 30.61 12.22
N ARG A 16 -39.68 31.80 12.15
CA ARG A 16 -38.33 31.96 11.56
C ARG A 16 -37.27 31.24 12.39
N ARG A 17 -37.29 31.35 13.72
CA ARG A 17 -36.37 30.62 14.62
C ARG A 17 -36.54 29.10 14.55
N GLN A 18 -37.78 28.61 14.47
CA GLN A 18 -38.08 27.18 14.33
C GLN A 18 -37.58 26.62 12.99
N SER A 19 -37.81 27.34 11.89
CA SER A 19 -37.35 26.92 10.55
C SER A 19 -35.81 26.85 10.44
N LEU A 20 -35.09 27.77 11.09
CA LEU A 20 -33.63 27.77 11.12
C LEU A 20 -33.06 26.61 11.95
N GLY A 21 -33.71 26.26 13.07
CA GLY A 21 -33.34 25.09 13.88
C GLY A 21 -33.56 23.77 13.14
N LEU A 22 -34.67 23.65 12.40
CA LEU A 22 -35.00 22.46 11.62
C LEU A 22 -34.07 22.29 10.41
N ARG A 23 -33.70 23.39 9.74
CA ARG A 23 -32.71 23.39 8.66
C ARG A 23 -31.31 23.04 9.15
N ARG A 24 -30.92 23.51 10.34
CA ARG A 24 -29.64 23.10 10.95
C ARG A 24 -29.66 21.61 11.28
N LYS A 25 -30.71 21.10 11.93
CA LYS A 25 -30.82 19.69 12.33
C LYS A 25 -30.85 18.72 11.13
N THR A 26 -31.50 19.11 10.03
CA THR A 26 -31.51 18.31 8.79
C THR A 26 -30.14 18.26 8.10
N TRP A 27 -29.33 19.32 8.19
CA TRP A 27 -27.96 19.30 7.68
C TRP A 27 -27.01 18.41 8.50
N TRP A 28 -27.15 18.39 9.83
CA TRP A 28 -26.40 17.47 10.69
C TRP A 28 -26.76 16.00 10.43
N LEU A 29 -28.04 15.70 10.23
CA LEU A 29 -28.50 14.35 9.91
C LEU A 29 -28.08 13.90 8.51
N ALA A 30 -28.19 14.78 7.49
CA ALA A 30 -27.75 14.47 6.14
C ALA A 30 -26.22 14.28 6.07
N GLY A 31 -25.44 15.13 6.74
CA GLY A 31 -23.99 14.98 6.82
C GLY A 31 -23.58 13.67 7.50
N GLY A 32 -24.19 13.33 8.63
CA GLY A 32 -23.91 12.07 9.33
C GLY A 32 -24.30 10.81 8.55
N LEU A 33 -25.40 10.86 7.78
CA LEU A 33 -25.82 9.74 6.93
C LEU A 33 -24.84 9.52 5.76
N VAL A 34 -24.37 10.60 5.13
CA VAL A 34 -23.40 10.54 4.04
C VAL A 34 -22.04 10.03 4.52
N THR A 35 -21.55 10.49 5.67
CA THR A 35 -20.27 10.00 6.23
C THR A 35 -20.33 8.51 6.60
N LEU A 36 -21.45 8.04 7.18
CA LEU A 36 -21.67 6.63 7.48
C LEU A 36 -21.70 5.77 6.20
N ALA A 37 -22.38 6.23 5.15
CA ALA A 37 -22.43 5.54 3.86
C ALA A 37 -21.05 5.43 3.20
N VAL A 38 -20.22 6.49 3.27
CA VAL A 38 -18.85 6.47 2.75
C VAL A 38 -17.98 5.47 3.52
N MET A 39 -18.08 5.42 4.86
CA MET A 39 -17.35 4.41 5.65
C MET A 39 -17.75 2.97 5.27
N LEU A 40 -19.04 2.72 5.02
CA LEU A 40 -19.51 1.41 4.59
C LEU A 40 -18.99 1.00 3.19
N LEU A 41 -18.87 1.97 2.28
CA LEU A 41 -18.32 1.73 0.93
C LEU A 41 -16.82 1.40 0.96
N VAL A 42 -16.04 2.01 1.86
CA VAL A 42 -14.60 1.73 1.99
C VAL A 42 -14.34 0.31 2.52
N SER A 43 -15.13 -0.18 3.48
CA SER A 43 -15.00 -1.57 3.99
C SER A 43 -15.39 -2.65 2.96
N ALA A 44 -16.15 -2.31 1.92
CA ALA A 44 -16.59 -3.28 0.90
C ALA A 44 -15.50 -3.64 -0.12
N CYS A 45 -14.33 -2.98 -0.11
CA CYS A 45 -13.22 -3.30 -1.01
C CYS A 45 -12.30 -4.41 -0.48
N GLY A 46 -12.57 -4.97 0.71
CA GLY A 46 -11.69 -5.93 1.39
C GLY A 46 -12.16 -7.39 1.44
N THR A 47 -13.32 -7.75 0.90
CA THR A 47 -13.80 -9.14 0.98
C THR A 47 -13.33 -9.98 -0.21
N SER A 48 -12.09 -10.44 -0.17
CA SER A 48 -11.72 -11.68 -0.84
C SER A 48 -12.28 -12.84 -0.03
N LEU A 49 -13.31 -13.52 -0.55
CA LEU A 49 -13.73 -14.83 -0.04
C LEU A 49 -12.65 -15.85 -0.42
N ALA A 50 -11.83 -16.27 0.54
CA ALA A 50 -11.20 -17.60 0.58
C ALA A 50 -10.47 -17.79 1.91
N GLU A 51 -11.21 -18.25 2.93
CA GLU A 51 -10.60 -18.89 4.09
C GLU A 51 -11.22 -20.28 4.22
N THR A 52 -10.54 -21.27 3.64
CA THR A 52 -10.53 -22.65 4.13
C THR A 52 -9.13 -22.90 4.65
N ASP A 53 -9.05 -22.92 5.97
CA ASP A 53 -7.86 -23.16 6.76
C ASP A 53 -7.54 -24.67 6.85
N ALA A 54 -6.31 -24.98 7.27
CA ALA A 54 -5.71 -26.27 7.60
C ALA A 54 -5.04 -27.08 6.47
N GLY A 55 -3.80 -26.69 6.17
CA GLY A 55 -2.82 -27.58 5.56
C GLY A 55 -1.49 -26.89 5.29
N VAL A 56 -0.56 -26.94 6.25
CA VAL A 56 0.87 -26.71 5.99
C VAL A 56 1.31 -27.67 4.91
N THR A 57 1.31 -27.21 3.66
CA THR A 57 1.88 -27.89 2.52
C THR A 57 3.12 -27.09 2.14
N ARG A 58 4.27 -27.76 2.28
CA ARG A 58 5.56 -27.26 1.78
C ARG A 58 5.33 -26.78 0.35
N GLY A 59 5.70 -25.53 0.07
CA GLY A 59 5.56 -24.92 -1.25
C GLY A 59 6.07 -25.87 -2.32
N THR A 60 5.15 -26.54 -3.01
CA THR A 60 5.44 -27.17 -4.28
C THR A 60 5.76 -26.03 -5.22
N ALA A 61 7.01 -26.02 -5.68
CA ALA A 61 7.50 -25.10 -6.69
C ALA A 61 6.45 -24.97 -7.79
N SER A 62 5.94 -23.75 -7.97
CA SER A 62 5.13 -23.42 -9.15
C SER A 62 5.91 -23.84 -10.41
N PRO A 63 5.24 -24.30 -11.46
CA PRO A 63 5.92 -24.74 -12.67
C PRO A 63 6.71 -23.54 -13.18
N THR A 64 8.03 -23.67 -13.12
CA THR A 64 8.98 -22.68 -13.62
C THR A 64 8.58 -22.40 -15.05
N ARG A 65 7.95 -21.24 -15.28
CA ARG A 65 7.80 -20.69 -16.62
C ARG A 65 9.23 -20.55 -17.10
N ALA A 66 9.65 -21.42 -18.01
CA ALA A 66 10.97 -21.38 -18.61
C ALA A 66 11.05 -20.10 -19.46
N ILE A 67 11.29 -18.98 -18.79
CA ILE A 67 11.86 -17.81 -19.41
C ILE A 67 13.22 -18.32 -19.89
N GLN A 68 13.47 -18.26 -21.20
CA GLN A 68 14.82 -18.44 -21.73
C GLN A 68 15.67 -17.28 -21.22
N GLN A 69 16.11 -17.38 -19.97
CA GLN A 69 17.01 -16.45 -19.33
C GLN A 69 18.41 -16.87 -19.77
N GLN A 70 19.16 -15.91 -20.29
CA GLN A 70 20.62 -16.00 -20.27
C GLN A 70 21.04 -16.47 -18.87
N PRO A 71 22.03 -17.39 -18.76
CA PRO A 71 22.53 -17.80 -17.46
C PRO A 71 22.87 -16.55 -16.64
N ILE A 72 22.24 -16.40 -15.47
CA ILE A 72 22.60 -15.31 -14.55
C ILE A 72 23.95 -15.69 -13.96
N GLU A 73 24.99 -14.95 -14.32
CA GLU A 73 26.32 -15.13 -13.76
C GLU A 73 26.34 -14.55 -12.34
N LEU A 74 26.29 -15.44 -11.35
CA LEU A 74 26.38 -15.06 -9.95
C LEU A 74 27.83 -15.15 -9.45
N PRO A 75 28.26 -14.27 -8.55
CA PRO A 75 29.55 -14.38 -7.89
C PRO A 75 29.67 -15.70 -7.12
N SER A 76 30.90 -16.23 -7.03
CA SER A 76 31.15 -17.51 -6.35
C SER A 76 30.69 -17.53 -4.88
N TRP A 77 30.74 -16.38 -4.19
CA TRP A 77 30.26 -16.26 -2.81
C TRP A 77 28.73 -16.36 -2.69
N VAL A 78 27.97 -15.99 -3.73
CA VAL A 78 26.52 -16.23 -3.79
C VAL A 78 26.26 -17.72 -4.03
N VAL A 79 26.95 -18.31 -5.01
CA VAL A 79 26.78 -19.72 -5.40
C VAL A 79 27.12 -20.67 -4.26
N ASN A 80 28.11 -20.32 -3.43
CA ASN A 80 28.48 -21.10 -2.25
C ASN A 80 27.61 -20.80 -1.01
N GLY A 81 26.68 -19.85 -1.11
CA GLY A 81 25.73 -19.51 -0.06
C GLY A 81 24.57 -20.51 0.04
N SER A 82 23.69 -20.30 1.04
CA SER A 82 22.48 -21.12 1.17
C SER A 82 21.56 -20.99 -0.05
N GLU A 83 20.68 -21.97 -0.27
CA GLU A 83 19.67 -21.91 -1.34
C GLU A 83 18.84 -20.62 -1.27
N LYS A 84 18.54 -20.13 -0.05
CA LYS A 84 17.82 -18.88 0.15
C LYS A 84 18.61 -17.66 -0.34
N VAL A 85 19.92 -17.63 -0.10
CA VAL A 85 20.80 -16.57 -0.60
C VAL A 85 20.80 -16.60 -2.13
N GLN A 86 21.08 -17.77 -2.73
CA GLN A 86 21.09 -17.92 -4.18
C GLN A 86 19.77 -17.47 -4.83
N ALA A 87 18.64 -17.93 -4.29
CA ALA A 87 17.32 -17.55 -4.78
C ALA A 87 17.05 -16.05 -4.67
N ALA A 88 17.50 -15.41 -3.59
CA ALA A 88 17.32 -13.96 -3.39
C ALA A 88 18.11 -13.14 -4.43
N TYR A 89 19.37 -13.47 -4.70
CA TYR A 89 20.18 -12.79 -5.71
C TYR A 89 19.65 -13.02 -7.13
N ILE A 90 19.15 -14.22 -7.43
CA ILE A 90 18.49 -14.51 -8.71
C ILE A 90 17.25 -13.63 -8.86
N ALA A 91 16.36 -13.63 -7.86
CA ALA A 91 15.15 -12.83 -7.89
C ALA A 91 15.45 -11.33 -8.01
N ALA A 92 16.45 -10.83 -7.28
CA ALA A 92 16.88 -9.45 -7.35
C ALA A 92 17.38 -9.07 -8.75
N THR A 93 18.14 -9.94 -9.39
CA THR A 93 18.62 -9.73 -10.76
C THR A 93 17.46 -9.71 -11.76
N LEU A 94 16.49 -10.62 -11.61
CA LEU A 94 15.34 -10.76 -12.51
C LEU A 94 14.31 -9.63 -12.37
N HIS A 95 14.23 -9.01 -11.19
CA HIS A 95 13.26 -7.98 -10.85
C HIS A 95 13.92 -6.64 -10.49
N ALA A 96 15.13 -6.40 -11.01
CA ALA A 96 15.94 -5.24 -10.63
C ALA A 96 15.19 -3.91 -10.86
N ALA A 97 14.48 -3.82 -11.98
CA ALA A 97 13.72 -2.62 -12.34
C ALA A 97 12.57 -2.35 -11.36
N GLU A 98 11.83 -3.37 -10.94
CA GLU A 98 10.74 -3.25 -9.97
C GLU A 98 11.29 -2.92 -8.58
N LEU A 99 12.35 -3.61 -8.15
CA LEU A 99 12.95 -3.45 -6.84
C LEU A 99 13.61 -2.07 -6.64
N ALA A 100 14.02 -1.40 -7.73
CA ALA A 100 14.52 -0.03 -7.70
C ALA A 100 13.48 1.01 -7.22
N TYR A 101 12.18 0.70 -7.32
CA TYR A 101 11.11 1.59 -6.84
C TYR A 101 10.60 1.23 -5.43
N ILE A 102 11.07 0.14 -4.84
CA ILE A 102 10.64 -0.31 -3.52
C ILE A 102 11.63 0.24 -2.49
N PRO A 103 11.22 1.12 -1.56
CA PRO A 103 12.13 1.67 -0.55
C PRO A 103 12.67 0.58 0.38
N CYS A 104 13.93 0.73 0.80
CA CYS A 104 14.53 -0.16 1.78
C CYS A 104 14.26 0.34 3.21
N TYR A 105 13.81 -0.56 4.09
CA TYR A 105 13.49 -0.24 5.49
C TYR A 105 14.41 -0.94 6.50
N CYS A 106 15.52 -1.50 6.02
CA CYS A 106 16.52 -2.20 6.85
C CYS A 106 17.43 -1.24 7.64
N SER A 107 17.08 0.04 7.75
CA SER A 107 17.90 1.11 8.37
C SER A 107 19.29 1.32 7.74
N CYS A 108 19.56 0.75 6.58
CA CYS A 108 20.85 0.87 5.88
C CYS A 108 20.90 1.99 4.82
N GLY A 109 19.81 2.75 4.62
CA GLY A 109 19.75 3.82 3.62
C GLY A 109 20.82 4.89 3.75
N GLN A 110 21.28 5.19 4.98
CA GLN A 110 22.40 6.11 5.20
C GLN A 110 23.75 5.65 4.60
N PHE A 111 23.86 4.37 4.23
CA PHE A 111 25.02 3.79 3.55
C PHE A 111 24.85 3.71 2.03
N GLY A 112 23.77 4.29 1.49
CA GLY A 112 23.48 4.30 0.05
C GLY A 112 22.50 3.23 -0.42
N HIS A 113 21.77 2.57 0.49
CA HIS A 113 20.74 1.58 0.15
C HIS A 113 19.33 2.17 0.25
N ASP A 114 18.98 3.01 -0.72
CA ASP A 114 17.70 3.75 -0.73
C ASP A 114 16.52 2.85 -1.09
N SER A 115 16.76 1.81 -1.87
CA SER A 115 15.77 0.87 -2.40
C SER A 115 16.20 -0.58 -2.18
N VAL A 116 15.28 -1.52 -2.38
CA VAL A 116 15.56 -2.95 -2.16
C VAL A 116 16.66 -3.46 -3.10
N ILE A 117 16.76 -2.93 -4.33
CA ILE A 117 17.79 -3.40 -5.27
C ILE A 117 19.21 -3.05 -4.81
N ASP A 118 19.37 -1.95 -4.07
CA ASP A 118 20.67 -1.48 -3.60
C ASP A 118 21.30 -2.46 -2.59
N CYS A 119 20.50 -3.31 -1.94
CA CYS A 119 21.01 -4.39 -1.08
C CYS A 119 21.72 -5.51 -1.85
N PHE A 120 21.49 -5.61 -3.17
CA PHE A 120 21.96 -6.73 -4.01
C PHE A 120 22.89 -6.28 -5.13
N ILE A 121 22.72 -5.06 -5.66
CA ILE A 121 23.44 -4.57 -6.84
C ILE A 121 23.86 -3.12 -6.59
N SER A 122 25.17 -2.86 -6.63
CA SER A 122 25.75 -1.52 -6.41
C SER A 122 25.92 -0.72 -7.70
N GLY A 123 25.73 -1.35 -8.87
CA GLY A 123 25.79 -0.69 -10.16
C GLY A 123 25.89 -1.67 -11.31
N ALA A 124 26.43 -1.20 -12.43
CA ALA A 124 26.74 -2.01 -13.60
C ALA A 124 28.16 -1.75 -14.09
N ASP A 125 28.80 -2.76 -14.65
CA ASP A 125 30.14 -2.64 -15.23
C ASP A 125 30.11 -2.03 -16.64
N ALA A 126 31.29 -1.96 -17.29
CA ALA A 126 31.42 -1.39 -18.63
C ALA A 126 30.63 -2.17 -19.72
N THR A 127 30.24 -3.40 -19.45
CA THR A 127 29.43 -4.25 -20.34
C THR A 127 27.92 -4.14 -20.04
N GLY A 128 27.55 -3.48 -18.95
CA GLY A 128 26.19 -3.41 -18.44
C GLY A 128 25.80 -4.59 -17.54
N ALA A 129 26.75 -5.46 -17.20
CA ALA A 129 26.50 -6.56 -16.25
C ALA A 129 26.40 -6.02 -14.82
N PRO A 130 25.52 -6.58 -13.97
CA PRO A 130 25.33 -6.09 -12.61
C PRO A 130 26.58 -6.33 -11.75
N ILE A 131 26.97 -5.31 -10.99
CA ILE A 131 27.99 -5.41 -9.95
C ILE A 131 27.26 -5.75 -8.65
N TYR A 132 27.42 -6.99 -8.20
CA TYR A 132 26.74 -7.49 -7.01
C TYR A 132 27.32 -6.93 -5.72
N ASP A 133 26.44 -6.49 -4.82
CA ASP A 133 26.74 -6.12 -3.45
C ASP A 133 26.54 -7.32 -2.52
N ASN A 134 27.35 -7.49 -1.47
CA ASN A 134 27.22 -8.60 -0.53
C ASN A 134 26.34 -8.27 0.68
N HIS A 135 25.72 -7.09 0.75
CA HIS A 135 24.94 -6.65 1.91
C HIS A 135 23.78 -7.59 2.22
N ALA A 136 23.02 -8.01 1.21
CA ALA A 136 21.92 -8.96 1.37
C ALA A 136 22.35 -10.39 1.75
N TYR A 137 23.66 -10.66 1.82
CA TYR A 137 24.17 -11.96 2.28
C TYR A 137 24.09 -12.12 3.81
N TYR A 138 24.16 -11.02 4.57
CA TYR A 138 24.24 -11.00 6.03
C TYR A 138 22.91 -10.59 6.67
#